data_AF-A0AAX3A0L1-F1
#
_entry.id   AF-A0AAX3A0L1-F1
#
_cell.length_a   1.000
_cell.length_b   1.000
_cell.length_c   1.000
_cell.angle_alpha   90.00
_cell.angle_beta   90.00
_cell.angle_gamma   90.00
#
_symmetry.space_group_name_H-M   'P 1'
#
loop_
_entity.id
_entity.type
_entity.pdbx_description
1 polymer ?
#
loop_
_entity_poly.entity_id
_entity_poly.type
_entity_poly.pdbx_seq_one_letter_code
_entity_poly.pdbx_strand_id
1 'polypeptide(L)'
;MNDVAAAGPSGGELTRSQLESWDTTYLADAAARWRQLAAESEELFEWHRQNVCAPGGAEWSGTANEVAGEQVNADAMVVRKQGDIQREASEIAENGCRDIRLAVGQVLEAITAAEEDGFLVSENLRVRDTRRIDVSTMAVRYTASREHAEDIRWHCERLIQAEIYLGQRLEGKALELAAIRFSV
;
A
#
# COMPACT_ATOMS: atom_id res chain seq x y z
N MET A 1 18.98 -6.46 10.55
CA MET A 1 17.51 -6.54 10.44
C MET A 1 16.99 -5.32 11.19
N ASN A 2 17.05 -4.16 10.54
CA ASN A 2 16.73 -2.87 11.15
C ASN A 2 15.26 -2.56 10.90
N ASP A 3 14.59 -2.11 11.95
CA ASP A 3 13.23 -1.59 11.97
C ASP A 3 12.97 -0.66 10.78
N VAL A 4 12.15 -1.12 9.84
CA VAL A 4 11.33 -0.21 9.03
C VAL A 4 10.04 -0.09 9.83
N ALA A 5 9.94 0.98 10.61
CA ALA A 5 8.72 1.36 11.30
C ALA A 5 7.64 1.61 10.24
N ALA A 6 6.85 0.57 9.94
CA ALA A 6 5.56 0.70 9.28
C ALA A 6 4.58 1.31 10.29
N ALA A 7 4.74 2.60 10.55
CA ALA A 7 3.77 3.38 11.31
C ALA A 7 3.02 4.27 10.31
N GLY A 8 2.04 3.67 9.62
CA GLY A 8 0.89 4.46 9.18
C GLY A 8 0.19 5.05 10.41
N PRO A 9 -0.55 6.17 10.28
CA PRO A 9 -1.17 6.83 11.41
C PRO A 9 -2.08 5.85 12.17
N SER A 10 -1.63 5.46 13.36
CA SER A 10 -2.34 4.55 14.25
C SER A 10 -3.53 5.27 14.88
N GLY A 11 -4.73 5.04 14.35
CA GLY A 11 -6.01 5.09 15.08
C GLY A 11 -6.35 6.34 15.90
N GLY A 12 -5.74 7.49 15.61
CA GLY A 12 -6.14 8.80 16.11
C GLY A 12 -7.12 9.46 15.14
N GLU A 13 -8.04 10.29 15.64
CA GLU A 13 -8.89 11.11 14.78
C GLU A 13 -8.01 11.84 13.72
N LEU A 14 -8.36 11.67 12.45
CA LEU A 14 -7.67 12.28 11.32
C LEU A 14 -7.60 13.80 11.51
N THR A 15 -6.41 14.39 11.32
CA THR A 15 -6.21 15.83 11.46
C THR A 15 -5.82 16.51 10.16
N ARG A 16 -6.02 17.83 10.09
CA ARG A 16 -5.65 18.64 8.93
C ARG A 16 -4.15 18.55 8.64
N SER A 17 -3.30 18.68 9.66
CA SER A 17 -1.85 18.60 9.49
C SER A 17 -1.41 17.22 8.99
N GLN A 18 -2.09 16.14 9.41
CA GLN A 18 -1.83 14.79 8.90
C GLN A 18 -2.17 14.67 7.41
N LEU A 19 -3.32 15.20 6.99
CA LEU A 19 -3.74 15.20 5.58
C LEU A 19 -2.79 16.01 4.68
N GLU A 20 -2.38 17.19 5.14
CA GLU A 20 -1.49 18.07 4.37
C GLU A 20 -0.06 17.53 4.23
N SER A 21 0.39 16.75 5.22
CA SER A 21 1.72 16.11 5.22
C SER A 21 1.70 14.64 4.80
N TRP A 22 0.57 14.16 4.26
CA TRP A 22 0.39 12.74 3.98
C TRP A 22 1.39 12.24 2.94
N ASP A 23 2.22 11.28 3.34
CA ASP A 23 3.23 10.68 2.48
C ASP A 23 2.88 9.24 2.12
N THR A 24 2.98 8.90 0.83
CA THR A 24 2.79 7.55 0.31
C THR A 24 4.03 7.01 -0.40
N THR A 25 5.17 7.70 -0.28
CA THR A 25 6.46 7.32 -0.89
C THR A 25 6.90 5.94 -0.42
N TYR A 26 6.66 5.59 0.85
CA TYR A 26 6.97 4.27 1.40
C TYR A 26 6.31 3.11 0.62
N LEU A 27 5.10 3.29 0.07
CA LEU A 27 4.43 2.27 -0.74
C LEU A 27 5.10 2.11 -2.11
N ALA A 28 5.50 3.22 -2.73
CA ALA A 28 6.21 3.20 -4.01
C ALA A 28 7.58 2.55 -3.87
N ASP A 29 8.32 2.89 -2.80
CA ASP A 29 9.62 2.31 -2.50
C ASP A 29 9.52 0.80 -2.20
N ALA A 30 8.50 0.39 -1.43
CA ALA A 30 8.22 -1.01 -1.16
C ALA A 30 7.92 -1.79 -2.45
N ALA A 31 7.10 -1.24 -3.34
CA ALA A 31 6.78 -1.87 -4.62
C ALA A 31 8.01 -2.03 -5.51
N ALA A 32 8.86 -1.00 -5.61
CA ALA A 32 10.11 -1.09 -6.36
C ALA A 32 11.02 -2.18 -5.79
N ARG A 33 11.16 -2.22 -4.46
CA ARG A 33 11.98 -3.21 -3.76
C ARG A 33 11.48 -4.64 -3.97
N TRP A 34 10.18 -4.89 -3.90
CA TRP A 34 9.64 -6.25 -4.07
C TRP A 34 9.82 -6.77 -5.49
N ARG A 35 9.70 -5.91 -6.52
CA ARG A 35 10.04 -6.30 -7.90
C ARG A 35 11.50 -6.64 -8.06
N GLN A 36 12.38 -5.84 -7.46
CA GLN A 36 13.82 -6.10 -7.49
C GLN A 36 14.15 -7.43 -6.83
N LEU A 37 13.61 -7.69 -5.63
CA LEU A 37 13.83 -8.96 -4.93
C LEU A 37 13.33 -10.18 -5.71
N ALA A 38 12.20 -10.05 -6.40
CA ALA A 38 11.67 -11.11 -7.26
C ALA A 38 12.65 -11.44 -8.41
N ALA A 39 13.12 -10.41 -9.11
CA ALA A 39 14.06 -10.58 -10.22
C ALA A 39 15.41 -11.16 -9.76
N GLU A 40 15.98 -10.63 -8.68
CA GLU A 40 17.24 -11.12 -8.11
C GLU A 40 17.13 -12.57 -7.63
N SER A 41 16.03 -12.94 -6.99
CA SER A 41 15.82 -14.31 -6.52
C SER A 41 15.70 -15.30 -7.68
N GLU A 42 14.97 -14.95 -8.74
CA GLU A 42 14.83 -15.78 -9.94
C GLU A 42 16.16 -15.94 -10.68
N GLU A 43 16.93 -14.86 -10.82
CA GLU A 43 18.26 -14.90 -11.42
C GLU A 43 19.21 -15.80 -10.61
N LEU A 44 19.37 -15.54 -9.31
CA LEU A 44 20.26 -16.32 -8.44
C LEU A 44 19.91 -17.80 -8.45
N PHE A 45 18.61 -18.13 -8.52
CA PHE A 45 18.19 -19.52 -8.57
C PHE A 45 18.48 -20.17 -9.92
N GLU A 46 18.36 -19.44 -11.02
CA GLU A 46 18.75 -19.93 -12.34
C GLU A 46 20.26 -20.22 -12.41
N TRP A 47 21.10 -19.37 -11.82
CA TRP A 47 22.53 -19.65 -11.63
C TRP A 47 22.77 -20.91 -10.79
N HIS A 48 22.02 -21.09 -9.70
CA HIS A 48 22.09 -22.30 -8.88
C HIS A 48 21.74 -23.56 -9.67
N ARG A 49 20.64 -23.51 -10.45
CA ARG A 49 20.19 -24.61 -11.30
C ARG A 49 21.26 -25.03 -12.31
N GLN A 50 21.89 -24.06 -12.97
CA GLN A 50 22.98 -24.32 -13.91
C GLN A 50 24.17 -25.01 -13.23
N ASN A 51 24.54 -24.57 -12.02
CA ASN A 51 25.62 -25.19 -11.25
C ASN A 51 25.30 -26.62 -10.79
N VAL A 52 24.03 -26.94 -10.53
CA VAL A 52 23.60 -28.31 -10.19
C VAL A 52 23.67 -29.24 -11.41
N CYS A 53 23.18 -28.77 -12.56
CA CYS A 53 23.16 -29.56 -13.80
C CYS A 53 24.56 -29.75 -14.40
N ALA A 54 25.43 -28.74 -14.31
CA ALA A 54 26.78 -28.77 -14.86
C ALA A 54 27.80 -28.14 -13.89
N PRO A 55 28.19 -28.85 -12.82
CA PRO A 55 29.16 -28.36 -11.84
C PRO A 55 30.49 -28.01 -12.51
N GLY A 56 30.93 -26.76 -12.39
CA GLY A 56 32.16 -26.29 -13.05
C GLY A 56 32.11 -26.32 -14.58
N GLY A 57 30.92 -26.37 -15.18
CA GLY A 57 30.71 -26.41 -16.63
C GLY A 57 30.80 -27.81 -17.25
N ALA A 58 31.01 -28.86 -16.46
CA ALA A 58 31.00 -30.24 -16.94
C ALA A 58 29.66 -30.91 -16.61
N GLU A 59 28.95 -31.37 -17.64
CA GLU A 59 27.80 -32.24 -17.44
C GLU A 59 28.24 -33.55 -16.79
N TRP A 60 27.42 -34.04 -15.85
CA TRP A 60 27.65 -35.29 -15.15
C TRP A 60 26.43 -36.18 -15.33
N SER A 61 26.63 -37.49 -15.46
CA SER A 61 25.59 -38.44 -15.87
C SER A 61 25.23 -39.45 -14.78
N GLY A 62 24.02 -39.98 -14.85
CA GLY A 62 23.53 -41.09 -14.01
C GLY A 62 22.35 -40.68 -13.14
N THR A 63 21.78 -41.65 -12.41
CA THR A 63 20.56 -41.47 -11.60
C THR A 63 20.65 -40.30 -10.61
N ALA A 64 21.85 -40.03 -10.07
CA ALA A 64 22.04 -38.91 -9.16
C ALA A 64 21.89 -37.54 -9.85
N ASN A 65 22.27 -37.43 -11.14
CA ASN A 65 22.07 -36.21 -11.92
C ASN A 65 20.57 -36.00 -12.22
N GLU A 66 19.87 -37.06 -12.60
CA GLU A 66 18.42 -37.02 -12.86
C GLU A 66 17.64 -36.58 -11.62
N VAL A 67 17.91 -37.20 -10.47
CA VAL A 67 17.27 -36.83 -9.18
C VAL A 67 17.60 -35.39 -8.78
N ALA A 68 18.86 -34.95 -8.92
CA ALA A 68 19.23 -33.57 -8.64
C ALA A 68 18.54 -32.57 -9.57
N GLY A 69 18.41 -32.92 -10.86
CA GLY A 69 17.69 -32.16 -11.87
C GLY A 69 16.20 -32.03 -11.56
N GLU A 70 15.54 -33.12 -11.15
CA GLU A 70 14.14 -33.11 -10.72
C GLU A 70 13.93 -32.22 -9.50
N GLN A 71 14.77 -32.36 -8.47
CA GLN A 71 14.69 -31.56 -7.25
C GLN A 71 14.86 -30.05 -7.55
N VAL A 72 15.89 -29.68 -8.32
CA VAL A 72 16.15 -28.26 -8.61
C VAL A 72 15.09 -27.64 -9.51
N ASN A 73 14.46 -28.43 -10.38
CA ASN A 73 13.31 -27.96 -11.16
C ASN A 73 12.08 -27.75 -10.28
N ALA A 74 11.85 -28.61 -9.27
CA ALA A 74 10.78 -28.42 -8.29
C ALA A 74 11.00 -27.13 -7.48
N ASP A 75 12.23 -26.92 -7.01
CA ASP A 75 12.60 -25.70 -6.27
C ASP A 75 12.52 -24.44 -7.15
N ALA A 76 12.82 -24.53 -8.45
CA ALA A 76 12.64 -23.42 -9.39
C ALA A 76 11.18 -22.98 -9.50
N MET A 77 10.23 -23.90 -9.45
CA MET A 77 8.80 -23.56 -9.44
C MET A 77 8.41 -22.81 -8.15
N VAL A 78 9.01 -23.19 -7.01
CA VAL A 78 8.79 -22.50 -5.72
C VAL A 78 9.28 -21.05 -5.80
N VAL A 79 10.49 -20.82 -6.31
CA VAL A 79 11.06 -19.47 -6.45
C VAL A 79 10.24 -18.60 -7.40
N ARG A 80 9.81 -19.13 -8.55
CA ARG A 80 8.94 -18.40 -9.48
C ARG A 80 7.63 -17.98 -8.82
N LYS A 81 7.00 -18.89 -8.06
CA LYS A 81 5.77 -18.59 -7.32
C LYS A 81 5.98 -17.49 -6.27
N GLN A 82 7.12 -17.49 -5.58
CA GLN A 82 7.47 -16.40 -4.65
C GLN A 82 7.63 -15.07 -5.38
N GLY A 83 8.30 -15.07 -6.54
CA GLY A 83 8.46 -13.90 -7.40
C GLY A 83 7.13 -13.35 -7.90
N ASP A 84 6.20 -14.22 -8.29
CA ASP A 84 4.84 -13.83 -8.70
C ASP A 84 4.10 -13.10 -7.58
N ILE A 85 4.10 -13.64 -6.36
CA ILE A 85 3.46 -13.01 -5.20
C ILE A 85 4.09 -11.65 -4.89
N GLN A 86 5.42 -11.53 -4.98
CA GLN A 86 6.13 -10.26 -4.76
C GLN A 86 5.75 -9.22 -5.83
N ARG A 87 5.62 -9.61 -7.10
CA ARG A 87 5.15 -8.74 -8.18
C ARG A 87 3.70 -8.30 -7.94
N GLU A 88 2.81 -9.21 -7.56
CA GLU A 88 1.42 -8.88 -7.22
C GLU A 88 1.32 -7.92 -6.02
N ALA A 89 2.12 -8.14 -4.97
CA ALA A 89 2.22 -7.22 -3.83
C ALA A 89 2.69 -5.82 -4.27
N SER A 90 3.64 -5.76 -5.21
CA SER A 90 4.14 -4.50 -5.77
C SER A 90 3.05 -3.73 -6.51
N GLU A 91 2.25 -4.42 -7.33
CA GLU A 91 1.12 -3.82 -8.03
C GLU A 91 0.06 -3.31 -7.05
N ILE A 92 -0.24 -4.08 -6.00
CA ILE A 92 -1.16 -3.67 -4.93
C ILE A 92 -0.67 -2.38 -4.26
N ALA A 93 0.62 -2.29 -3.90
CA ALA A 93 1.19 -1.11 -3.26
C ALA A 93 1.20 0.13 -4.18
N GLU A 94 1.53 -0.03 -5.46
CA GLU A 94 1.49 1.09 -6.41
C GLU A 94 0.08 1.61 -6.67
N ASN A 95 -0.88 0.69 -6.84
CA ASN A 95 -2.27 1.06 -7.01
C ASN A 95 -2.80 1.77 -5.74
N GLY A 96 -2.52 1.19 -4.57
CA GLY A 96 -2.87 1.78 -3.27
C GLY A 96 -2.25 3.16 -3.03
N CYS A 97 -1.00 3.38 -3.46
CA CYS A 97 -0.34 4.68 -3.41
C CYS A 97 -1.14 5.75 -4.17
N ARG A 98 -1.63 5.42 -5.38
CA ARG A 98 -2.45 6.34 -6.19
C ARG A 98 -3.83 6.55 -5.58
N ASP A 99 -4.47 5.49 -5.12
CA ASP A 99 -5.80 5.54 -4.53
C ASP A 99 -5.82 6.38 -3.24
N ILE A 100 -4.83 6.22 -2.36
CA ILE A 100 -4.68 7.02 -1.14
C ILE A 100 -4.42 8.49 -1.47
N ARG A 101 -3.51 8.79 -2.42
CA ARG A 101 -3.26 10.19 -2.84
C ARG A 101 -4.52 10.86 -3.36
N LEU A 102 -5.31 10.14 -4.17
CA LEU A 102 -6.59 10.64 -4.66
C LEU A 102 -7.57 10.89 -3.51
N ALA A 103 -7.70 9.95 -2.58
CA ALA A 103 -8.60 10.08 -1.43
C ALA A 103 -8.20 11.25 -0.51
N VAL A 104 -6.91 11.43 -0.22
CA VAL A 104 -6.39 12.60 0.53
C VAL A 104 -6.72 13.89 -0.21
N GLY A 105 -6.48 13.94 -1.53
CA GLY A 105 -6.81 15.09 -2.36
C GLY A 105 -8.29 15.47 -2.28
N GLN A 106 -9.19 14.49 -2.27
CA GLN A 106 -10.63 14.71 -2.13
C GLN A 106 -11.02 15.29 -0.76
N VAL A 107 -10.36 14.87 0.33
CA VAL A 107 -10.58 15.47 1.64
C VAL A 107 -10.13 16.93 1.65
N LEU A 108 -8.93 17.21 1.12
CA LEU A 108 -8.40 18.57 1.04
C LEU A 108 -9.24 19.49 0.14
N GLU A 109 -9.81 18.95 -0.94
CA GLU A 109 -10.75 19.66 -1.81
C GLU A 109 -12.04 20.00 -1.08
N ALA A 110 -12.61 19.06 -0.31
CA ALA A 110 -13.81 19.32 0.50
C ALA A 110 -13.55 20.37 1.60
N ILE A 111 -12.36 20.37 2.21
CA ILE A 111 -11.92 21.43 3.14
C ILE A 111 -11.87 22.77 2.41
N THR A 112 -11.22 22.82 1.24
CA THR A 112 -11.08 24.03 0.44
C THR A 112 -12.45 24.60 0.05
N ALA A 113 -13.39 23.76 -0.38
CA ALA A 113 -14.75 24.17 -0.73
C ALA A 113 -15.50 24.82 0.46
N ALA A 114 -15.38 24.24 1.66
CA ALA A 114 -15.95 24.82 2.87
C ALA A 114 -15.31 26.19 3.21
N GLU A 115 -14.00 26.32 3.01
CA GLU A 115 -13.27 27.57 3.27
C GLU A 115 -13.63 28.67 2.26
N GLU A 116 -13.81 28.32 0.98
CA GLU A 116 -14.28 29.23 -0.07
C GLU A 116 -15.70 29.74 0.22
N ASP A 117 -16.56 28.92 0.83
CA ASP A 117 -17.90 29.32 1.29
C ASP A 117 -17.87 30.15 2.59
N GLY A 118 -16.68 30.48 3.10
CA GLY A 118 -16.47 31.34 4.26
C GLY A 118 -16.67 30.64 5.60
N PHE A 119 -16.51 29.32 5.64
CA PHE A 119 -16.34 28.57 6.87
C PHE A 119 -14.85 28.44 7.21
N LEU A 120 -14.54 28.12 8.47
CA LEU A 120 -13.21 27.75 8.92
C LEU A 120 -13.22 26.27 9.26
N VAL A 121 -12.25 25.52 8.75
CA VAL A 121 -12.03 24.12 9.13
C VAL A 121 -10.84 24.04 10.08
N SER A 122 -11.09 23.62 11.32
CA SER A 122 -10.04 23.48 12.34
C SER A 122 -9.18 22.23 12.17
N GLU A 123 -8.12 22.10 12.97
CA GLU A 123 -7.20 20.96 12.95
C GLU A 123 -7.90 19.60 13.07
N ASN A 124 -8.97 19.52 13.86
CA ASN A 124 -9.80 18.33 14.02
C ASN A 124 -10.98 18.25 13.03
N LEU A 125 -10.86 18.94 11.89
CA LEU A 125 -11.79 18.88 10.76
C LEU A 125 -13.22 19.34 11.08
N ARG A 126 -13.39 20.15 12.13
CA ARG A 126 -14.68 20.76 12.45
C ARG A 126 -14.89 22.03 11.65
N VAL A 127 -16.08 22.17 11.09
CA VAL A 127 -16.51 23.34 10.32
C VAL A 127 -17.16 24.36 11.24
N ARG A 128 -16.73 25.62 11.15
CA ARG A 128 -17.32 26.75 11.90
C ARG A 128 -17.56 27.93 10.98
N ASP A 129 -18.75 28.53 11.06
CA ASP A 129 -19.02 29.78 10.36
C ASP A 129 -18.18 30.93 10.92
N THR A 130 -17.51 31.68 10.05
CA THR A 130 -16.72 32.86 10.41
C THR A 130 -17.43 34.19 10.13
N ARG A 131 -18.57 34.13 9.42
CA ARG A 131 -19.34 35.33 9.08
C ARG A 131 -20.02 35.89 10.32
N ARG A 132 -20.25 37.20 10.30
CA ARG A 132 -21.04 37.88 11.33
C ARG A 132 -22.46 37.31 11.34
N ILE A 133 -22.99 37.06 12.53
CA ILE A 133 -24.36 36.54 12.69
C ILE A 133 -25.36 37.50 12.05
N ASP A 134 -26.11 36.98 11.10
CA ASP A 134 -27.29 37.59 10.50
C ASP A 134 -28.46 36.61 10.65
N VAL A 135 -29.48 37.02 11.41
CA VAL A 135 -30.66 36.20 11.75
C VAL A 135 -31.41 35.77 10.49
N SER A 136 -31.40 36.59 9.43
CA SER A 136 -32.09 36.29 8.18
C SER A 136 -31.46 35.13 7.41
N THR A 137 -30.13 34.96 7.51
CA THR A 137 -29.38 33.89 6.82
C THR A 137 -28.94 32.76 7.75
N MET A 138 -29.16 32.89 9.06
CA MET A 138 -28.61 31.99 10.09
C MET A 138 -28.99 30.53 9.85
N ALA A 139 -30.26 30.25 9.53
CA ALA A 139 -30.72 28.89 9.28
C ALA A 139 -30.04 28.27 8.05
N VAL A 140 -29.91 29.04 6.96
CA VAL A 140 -29.24 28.59 5.73
C VAL A 140 -27.77 28.30 5.98
N ARG A 141 -27.07 29.20 6.69
CA ARG A 141 -25.66 29.03 7.03
C ARG A 141 -25.42 27.85 7.97
N TYR A 142 -26.32 27.62 8.92
CA TYR A 142 -26.25 26.46 9.81
C TYR A 142 -26.39 25.15 9.03
N THR A 143 -27.34 25.07 8.09
CA THR A 143 -27.47 23.91 7.19
C THR A 143 -26.22 23.70 6.35
N ALA A 144 -25.73 24.74 5.66
CA ALA A 144 -24.52 24.65 4.85
C ALA A 144 -23.28 24.22 5.65
N SER A 145 -23.11 24.73 6.88
CA SER A 145 -22.04 24.29 7.78
C SER A 145 -22.10 22.79 8.09
N ARG A 146 -23.31 22.22 8.20
CA ARG A 146 -23.49 20.80 8.45
C ARG A 146 -23.23 19.96 7.21
N GLU A 147 -23.67 20.42 6.05
CA GLU A 147 -23.42 19.76 4.76
C GLU A 147 -21.90 19.65 4.52
N HIS A 148 -21.14 20.73 4.64
CA HIS A 148 -19.68 20.67 4.53
C HIS A 148 -19.03 19.74 5.56
N ALA A 149 -19.51 19.75 6.81
CA ALA A 149 -18.99 18.86 7.84
C ALA A 149 -19.27 17.37 7.52
N GLU A 150 -20.44 17.08 6.94
CA GLU A 150 -20.82 15.74 6.51
C GLU A 150 -20.01 15.29 5.28
N ASP A 151 -19.76 16.18 4.32
CA ASP A 151 -18.92 15.91 3.15
C ASP A 151 -17.47 15.60 3.54
N ILE A 152 -16.86 16.45 4.38
CA ILE A 152 -15.50 16.23 4.89
C ILE A 152 -15.44 14.88 5.63
N ARG A 153 -16.41 14.60 6.51
CA ARG A 153 -16.48 13.32 7.24
C ARG A 153 -16.57 12.14 6.28
N TRP A 154 -17.43 12.22 5.26
CA TRP A 154 -17.61 11.16 4.28
C TRP A 154 -16.31 10.86 3.52
N HIS A 155 -15.59 11.89 3.07
CA HIS A 155 -14.30 11.72 2.41
C HIS A 155 -13.23 11.14 3.35
N CYS A 156 -13.21 11.56 4.63
CA CYS A 156 -12.32 10.98 5.64
C CYS A 156 -12.59 9.48 5.85
N GLU A 157 -13.86 9.10 5.98
CA GLU A 157 -14.26 7.69 6.11
C GLU A 157 -13.82 6.88 4.88
N ARG A 158 -14.01 7.42 3.68
CA ARG A 158 -13.57 6.78 2.44
C ARG A 158 -12.05 6.60 2.39
N LEU A 159 -11.27 7.59 2.83
CA LEU A 159 -9.81 7.49 2.95
C LEU A 159 -9.41 6.36 3.90
N ILE A 160 -10.00 6.33 5.10
CA ILE A 160 -9.72 5.29 6.12
C ILE A 160 -10.06 3.90 5.57
N GLN A 161 -11.19 3.74 4.88
CA GLN A 161 -11.55 2.46 4.27
C GLN A 161 -10.56 2.04 3.16
N ALA A 162 -10.06 2.98 2.36
CA ALA A 162 -9.05 2.70 1.35
C ALA A 162 -7.74 2.20 1.98
N GLU A 163 -7.29 2.81 3.08
CA GLU A 163 -6.11 2.36 3.83
C GLU A 163 -6.29 0.97 4.43
N ILE A 164 -7.42 0.72 5.10
CA ILE A 164 -7.72 -0.59 5.70
C ILE A 164 -7.71 -1.67 4.61
N TYR A 165 -8.37 -1.42 3.49
CA TYR A 165 -8.45 -2.36 2.37
C TYR A 165 -7.07 -2.63 1.77
N LEU A 166 -6.24 -1.59 1.59
CA LEU A 166 -4.86 -1.75 1.13
C LEU A 166 -4.06 -2.62 2.10
N GLY A 167 -4.12 -2.33 3.40
CA GLY A 167 -3.42 -3.07 4.44
C GLY A 167 -3.78 -4.56 4.42
N GLN A 168 -5.08 -4.87 4.37
CA GLN A 168 -5.57 -6.24 4.30
C GLN A 168 -5.06 -7.01 3.07
N ARG A 169 -4.98 -6.35 1.90
CA ARG A 169 -4.47 -6.99 0.68
C ARG A 169 -2.98 -7.27 0.76
N LEU A 170 -2.20 -6.33 1.29
CA LEU A 170 -0.76 -6.51 1.48
C LEU A 170 -0.47 -7.59 2.53
N GLU A 171 -1.21 -7.61 3.64
CA GLU A 171 -1.14 -8.68 4.65
C GLU A 171 -1.48 -10.04 4.04
N GLY A 172 -2.53 -10.13 3.23
CA GLY A 172 -2.88 -11.34 2.51
C GLY A 172 -1.74 -11.88 1.64
N LYS A 173 -1.04 -11.01 0.91
CA LYS A 173 0.13 -11.40 0.11
C LYS A 173 1.32 -11.81 0.97
N ALA A 174 1.54 -11.14 2.10
CA ALA A 174 2.59 -11.52 3.04
C ALA A 174 2.35 -12.92 3.62
N LEU A 175 1.10 -13.25 3.97
CA LEU A 175 0.71 -14.59 4.44
C LEU A 175 0.86 -15.64 3.34
N GLU A 176 0.48 -15.32 2.10
CA GLU A 176 0.65 -16.21 0.95
C GLU A 176 2.13 -16.53 0.72
N LEU A 177 2.99 -15.51 0.76
CA LEU A 177 4.44 -15.68 0.64
C LEU A 177 5.02 -16.53 1.77
N ALA A 178 4.59 -16.31 3.01
CA ALA A 178 5.03 -17.06 4.19
C ALA A 178 4.61 -18.54 4.16
N ALA A 179 3.54 -18.88 3.43
CA ALA A 179 3.07 -20.24 3.27
C ALA A 179 3.89 -21.05 2.23
N ILE A 180 4.63 -20.38 1.34
CA ILE A 180 5.46 -21.06 0.35
C ILE A 180 6.71 -21.66 1.01
N ARG A 181 6.92 -22.96 0.79
CA ARG A 181 8.11 -23.69 1.25
C ARG A 181 8.66 -24.57 0.14
N PHE A 182 9.97 -24.81 0.20
CA PHE A 182 10.62 -25.88 -0.55
C PHE A 182 10.16 -27.24 -0.03
N SER A 183 9.98 -28.21 -0.93
CA SER A 183 9.72 -29.60 -0.57
C SER A 183 11.00 -30.22 -0.01
N VAL A 184 10.93 -30.68 1.24
CA VAL A 184 12.00 -31.44 1.93
C VAL A 184 11.85 -32.92 1.65
#